data_AF-M1CUW7-F1
#
_entry.id   AF-M1CUW7-F1
#
_cell.length_a   1.000
_cell.length_b   1.000
_cell.length_c   1.000
_cell.angle_alpha   90.00
_cell.angle_beta   90.00
_cell.angle_gamma   90.00
#
_symmetry.space_group_name_H-M   'P 1'
#
loop_
_entity.id
_entity.type
_entity.pdbx_description
1 polymer ?
#
loop_
_entity_poly.entity_id
_entity_poly.type
_entity_poly.pdbx_seq_one_letter_code
_entity_poly.pdbx_strand_id
1 'polypeptide(L)' 'MRSSEGSLKPIFISVGHRISLATAIEIVRMTCRFRVPEPIRQADIRSRERLRNNQ' A
#
# COMPACT_ATOMS: atom_id res chain seq x y z
N MET A 1 -5.70 9.99 1.64
CA MET A 1 -4.95 9.93 2.92
C MET A 1 -3.47 10.22 2.67
N ARG A 2 -2.79 10.98 3.54
CA ARG A 2 -1.32 11.05 3.53
C ARG A 2 -0.76 9.82 4.25
N SER A 3 0.07 9.03 3.58
CA SER A 3 0.49 7.70 4.05
C SER A 3 1.77 7.68 4.88
N SER A 4 2.69 8.62 4.67
CA SER A 4 3.92 8.74 5.48
C SER A 4 4.30 10.21 5.65
N GLU A 5 5.09 10.52 6.68
CA GLU A 5 5.70 11.85 6.83
C GLU A 5 6.55 12.18 5.59
N GLY A 6 6.45 13.42 5.11
CA GLY A 6 7.10 13.88 3.88
C GLY A 6 6.44 13.47 2.55
N SER A 7 5.40 12.62 2.56
CA SER A 7 4.70 12.25 1.33
C SER A 7 3.76 13.36 0.84
N LEU A 8 4.14 14.04 -0.24
CA LEU A 8 3.32 15.09 -0.86
C LEU A 8 2.11 14.55 -1.63
N LYS A 9 2.22 13.33 -2.16
CA LYS A 9 1.18 12.71 -3.01
C LYS A 9 0.35 11.72 -2.19
N PRO A 10 -0.92 12.03 -1.89
CA PRO A 10 -1.76 11.13 -1.10
C PRO A 10 -2.02 9.82 -1.85
N ILE A 11 -2.50 8.82 -1.11
CA ILE A 11 -3.09 7.61 -1.64
C ILE A 11 -4.61 7.65 -1.44
N PHE A 12 -5.34 7.07 -2.38
CA PHE A 12 -6.80 6.95 -2.34
C PHE A 12 -7.16 5.57 -1.78
N ILE A 13 -8.08 5.55 -0.82
CA ILE A 13 -8.49 4.35 -0.10
C ILE A 13 -10.00 4.25 -0.24
N SER A 14 -10.47 3.09 -0.68
CA SER A 14 -11.88 2.72 -0.75
C SER A 14 -12.11 1.41 0.01
N VAL A 15 -13.37 1.13 0.33
CA VAL A 15 -13.76 -0.14 0.93
C VAL A 15 -13.67 -1.27 -0.09
N GLY A 16 -13.21 -2.43 0.36
CA GLY A 16 -13.33 -3.70 -0.35
C GLY A 16 -14.58 -4.46 0.10
N HIS A 17 -14.41 -5.69 0.57
CA HIS A 17 -15.49 -6.53 1.09
C HIS A 17 -15.37 -6.73 2.61
N ARG A 18 -16.50 -6.68 3.34
CA ARG A 18 -16.61 -6.95 4.79
C ARG A 18 -15.72 -6.09 5.69
N ILE A 19 -15.49 -4.84 5.31
CA ILE A 19 -14.72 -3.89 6.10
C ILE A 19 -15.33 -2.48 6.00
N SER A 20 -15.33 -1.75 7.11
CA SER A 20 -15.72 -0.33 7.11
C SER A 20 -14.60 0.55 6.54
N LEU A 21 -14.95 1.73 6.02
CA LEU A 21 -13.94 2.67 5.51
C LEU A 21 -12.96 3.11 6.61
N ALA A 22 -13.46 3.33 7.83
CA ALA A 22 -12.63 3.73 8.96
C ALA A 22 -11.57 2.66 9.30
N THR A 23 -11.99 1.39 9.39
CA THR A 23 -11.09 0.26 9.65
C THR A 23 -10.07 0.08 8.52
N ALA A 24 -10.49 0.23 7.26
CA ALA A 24 -9.59 0.15 6.12
C ALA A 24 -8.49 1.23 6.18
N ILE A 25 -8.86 2.48 6.51
CA ILE A 25 -7.91 3.58 6.68
C ILE A 25 -6.90 3.27 7.80
N GLU A 26 -7.37 2.77 8.94
CA GLU A 26 -6.51 2.41 10.08
C GLU A 26 -5.48 1.33 9.72
N ILE A 27 -5.93 0.24 9.09
CA ILE A 27 -5.04 -0.85 8.64
C ILE A 27 -3.99 -0.32 7.65
N VAL A 28 -4.40 0.53 6.70
CA VAL A 28 -3.47 1.12 5.74
C VAL A 28 -2.44 2.00 6.45
N ARG A 29 -2.85 2.82 7.45
CA ARG A 29 -1.90 3.62 8.25
C ARG A 29 -0.89 2.76 8.99
N MET A 30 -1.31 1.66 9.60
CA MET A 30 -0.42 0.75 10.34
C MET A 30 0.60 0.05 9.44
N THR A 31 0.27 -0.11 8.16
CA THR A 31 1.11 -0.83 7.19
C THR A 31 1.99 0.10 6.33
N CYS A 32 1.85 1.43 6.47
CA CYS A 32 2.63 2.41 5.72
C CYS A 32 3.94 2.78 6.44
N ARG A 33 5.04 2.08 6.12
CA ARG A 33 6.41 2.54 6.44
C ARG A 33 6.93 3.58 5.45
N PHE A 34 6.42 3.52 4.22
CA PHE A 34 6.71 4.44 3.13
C PHE A 34 5.39 4.95 2.54
N ARG A 35 5.45 5.73 1.46
CA ARG A 35 4.25 6.20 0.75
C ARG A 35 3.30 5.05 0.35
N VAL A 36 3.84 3.94 -0.11
CA VAL A 36 3.07 2.76 -0.52
C VAL A 36 2.99 1.78 0.66
N PRO A 37 1.80 1.24 1.00
CA PRO A 37 1.66 0.23 2.06
C PRO A 37 2.60 -0.95 1.84
N GLU A 38 3.24 -1.41 2.91
CA GLU A 38 4.27 -2.46 2.86
C GLU A 38 3.82 -3.74 2.12
N PRO A 39 2.58 -4.26 2.31
CA PRO A 39 2.12 -5.42 1.55
C PRO A 39 2.08 -5.18 0.04
N ILE A 40 1.61 -4.00 -0.39
CA ILE A 40 1.54 -3.62 -1.81
C ILE A 40 2.95 -3.45 -2.38
N ARG A 41 3.84 -2.81 -1.60
CA ARG A 41 5.24 -2.60 -1.99
C ARG A 41 5.98 -3.92 -2.20
N GLN A 42 5.80 -4.88 -1.29
CA GLN A 42 6.43 -6.21 -1.41
C GLN A 42 5.89 -7.01 -2.59
N ALA A 43 4.58 -6.93 -2.86
CA ALA A 43 3.99 -7.57 -4.02
C ALA A 43 4.57 -7.01 -5.35
N ASP A 44 4.73 -5.69 -5.45
CA ASP A 44 5.33 -5.03 -6.63
C ASP A 44 6.82 -5.40 -6.82
N ILE A 45 7.60 -5.47 -5.73
CA ILE A 45 9.01 -5.89 -5.81
C ILE A 45 9.12 -7.32 -6.32
N ARG A 46 8.39 -8.26 -5.72
CA ARG A 46 8.45 -9.68 -6.09
C ARG A 46 7.95 -9.93 -7.50
N SER A 47 6.92 -9.23 -7.95
CA SER A 47 6.42 -9.37 -9.33
C SER A 47 7.46 -8.89 -10.34
N ARG A 48 8.15 -7.77 -10.06
CA ARG A 48 9.25 -7.27 -10.91
C ARG A 48 10.47 -8.18 -10.90
N GLU A 49 10.86 -8.70 -9.74
CA GLU A 49 11.95 -9.69 -9.64
C GLU A 49 11.63 -10.94 -10.46
N ARG A 50 10.39 -11.44 -10.39
CA ARG A 50 9.94 -12.59 -11.18
C ARG A 50 10.07 -12.33 -12.69
N LEU A 51 9.68 -11.14 -13.15
CA LEU A 51 9.79 -10.77 -14.57
C LEU A 51 11.23 -10.64 -15.04
N ARG A 52 12.13 -10.08 -14.21
CA ARG A 52 13.56 -9.96 -14.51
C ARG A 52 14.27 -11.31 -14.57
N ASN A 53 13.92 -12.24 -13.69
CA ASN A 53 14.54 -13.56 -13.61
C ASN A 53 14.02 -14.55 -14.67
N ASN A 54 12.90 -14.23 -15.33
CA ASN A 54 12.29 -15.01 -16.41
C ASN A 54 12.63 -14.49 -17.81
N GLN A 55 13.52 -13.51 -17.88
CA GLN A 55 14.06 -12.92 -19.11
C GLN A 55 15.47 -13.46 -19.33
#